data_AF-A0A1G8TMU4-F1
#
_entry.id   AF-A0A1G8TMU4-F1
#
_cell.length_a   1.000
_cell.length_b   1.000
_cell.length_c   1.000
_cell.angle_alpha   90.00
_cell.angle_beta   90.00
_cell.angle_gamma   90.00
#
_symmetry.space_group_name_H-M   'P 1'
#
loop_
_entity.id
_entity.type
_entity.pdbx_description
1 polymer ?
#
loop_
_entity_poly.entity_id
_entity_poly.type
_entity_poly.pdbx_seq_one_letter_code
_entity_poly.pdbx_strand_id
1 'polypeptide(L)'
;MGLFDKLQKNKQNESTNINQENKYDNWKDYNISVKESIDREKLFDIISVLLEYLTPNKIGANQYKSGHRYRYFPKRLQEAFEEEMSESNKRIRFVLEGDDFNFLIRKERLDRNIRILISLRKDLSDELFEKIETFIVKEAMFASESDYNDELRQNSKTIYTLKNGKVTENPKRGEIIGYSFEPIASDFKKYPGYRFKTYGYGIGAFYRMWFGQGAYEILDKNALRSFSCHENVVLDNDVTRITLYKNISDYNKKANRNKQMEFRKALSIDEIADKLKREEDEEIKRNANPEINIKEGNFEHGGVRLIQTYLKDGELAHRSEADSVEERELDENGKEVFIIIKEL
;
A
#
# COMPACT_ATOMS: atom_id res chain seq x y z
N MET A 1 -36.30 2.18 17.12
CA MET A 1 -35.10 1.67 17.81
C MET A 1 -34.07 2.77 17.85
N GLY A 2 -33.89 3.37 19.03
CA GLY A 2 -33.20 4.64 19.21
C GLY A 2 -31.68 4.51 19.21
N LEU A 3 -31.00 5.64 18.98
CA LEU A 3 -29.53 5.79 18.99
C LEU A 3 -28.85 5.17 20.23
N PHE A 4 -29.58 5.03 21.34
CA PHE A 4 -29.14 4.40 22.58
C PHE A 4 -28.94 2.88 22.49
N ASP A 5 -29.73 2.16 21.67
CA ASP A 5 -29.60 0.71 21.51
C ASP A 5 -28.36 0.35 20.65
N LYS A 6 -27.94 1.26 19.76
CA LYS A 6 -26.69 1.14 19.01
C LYS A 6 -25.46 1.38 19.89
N LEU A 7 -25.56 2.25 20.88
CA LEU A 7 -24.46 2.54 21.83
C LEU A 7 -24.22 1.41 22.82
N GLN A 8 -25.26 0.69 23.27
CA GLN A 8 -25.07 -0.47 24.14
C GLN A 8 -24.45 -1.67 23.43
N LYS A 9 -24.72 -1.88 22.13
CA LYS A 9 -23.99 -2.89 21.33
C LYS A 9 -22.51 -2.55 21.15
N ASN A 10 -22.14 -1.26 21.17
CA ASN A 10 -20.74 -0.85 21.11
C ASN A 10 -20.00 -0.99 22.46
N LYS A 11 -20.69 -0.93 23.61
CA LYS A 11 -20.07 -1.16 24.92
C LYS A 11 -19.53 -2.58 25.12
N GLN A 12 -20.06 -3.58 24.42
CA GLN A 12 -19.50 -4.95 24.45
C GLN A 12 -18.21 -5.09 23.61
N ASN A 13 -17.91 -4.13 22.73
CA ASN A 13 -16.62 -4.04 22.02
C ASN A 13 -15.60 -3.11 22.70
N GLU A 14 -15.97 -2.45 23.81
CA GLU A 14 -15.10 -1.50 24.52
C GLU A 14 -14.07 -2.18 25.45
N SER A 15 -14.27 -3.45 25.83
CA SER A 15 -13.30 -4.19 26.67
C SER A 15 -12.11 -4.78 25.89
N THR A 16 -12.10 -4.70 24.56
CA THR A 16 -11.06 -5.30 23.71
C THR A 16 -10.06 -4.30 23.12
N ASN A 17 -10.36 -2.99 23.12
CA ASN A 17 -9.58 -2.01 22.34
C ASN A 17 -8.64 -1.09 23.14
N ILE A 18 -8.77 -0.97 24.46
CA ILE A 18 -7.83 -0.15 25.27
C ILE A 18 -6.44 -0.84 25.40
N ASN A 19 -6.33 -2.13 25.08
CA ASN A 19 -5.06 -2.87 25.13
C ASN A 19 -4.30 -2.96 23.80
N GLN A 20 -4.85 -2.50 22.66
CA GLN A 20 -4.13 -2.59 21.38
C GLN A 20 -3.06 -1.51 21.21
N GLU A 21 -3.25 -0.30 21.74
CA GLU A 21 -2.25 0.79 21.62
C GLU A 21 -0.94 0.47 22.37
N ASN A 22 -0.98 -0.29 23.49
CA ASN A 22 0.24 -0.67 24.22
C ASN A 22 1.02 -1.82 23.55
N LYS A 23 0.41 -2.62 22.66
CA LYS A 23 1.11 -3.77 22.05
C LYS A 23 2.25 -3.32 21.13
N TYR A 24 2.10 -2.15 20.50
CA TYR A 24 2.95 -1.72 19.39
C TYR A 24 4.00 -0.65 19.74
N ASP A 25 4.11 -0.24 21.01
CA ASP A 25 5.12 0.76 21.44
C ASP A 25 6.56 0.32 21.16
N ASN A 26 6.81 -0.99 21.17
CA ASN A 26 8.10 -1.57 20.83
C ASN A 26 8.18 -2.09 19.40
N TRP A 27 7.39 -1.58 18.45
CA TRP A 27 7.39 -2.07 17.07
C TRP A 27 7.97 -1.06 16.08
N LYS A 28 8.57 -1.60 15.02
CA LYS A 28 9.07 -0.85 13.86
C LYS A 28 8.54 -1.47 12.57
N ASP A 29 8.43 -0.63 11.55
CA ASP A 29 7.92 -1.01 10.23
C ASP A 29 9.01 -0.88 9.19
N TYR A 30 9.15 -1.92 8.36
CA TYR A 30 9.83 -1.88 7.09
C TYR A 30 8.80 -1.77 5.97
N ASN A 31 8.94 -0.76 5.13
CA ASN A 31 8.15 -0.62 3.91
C ASN A 31 9.10 -0.70 2.73
N ILE A 32 8.93 -1.71 1.90
CA ILE A 32 9.85 -2.07 0.82
C ILE A 32 9.05 -2.06 -0.49
N SER A 33 9.59 -1.39 -1.51
CA SER A 33 9.06 -1.37 -2.86
C SER A 33 10.07 -2.08 -3.77
N VAL A 34 9.64 -3.16 -4.41
CA VAL A 34 10.44 -3.96 -5.36
C VAL A 34 9.80 -3.91 -6.75
N LYS A 35 10.59 -4.09 -7.81
CA LYS A 35 10.05 -4.16 -9.18
C LYS A 35 9.04 -5.30 -9.27
N GLU A 36 7.97 -5.13 -10.04
CA GLU A 36 6.98 -6.21 -10.23
C GLU A 36 7.56 -7.45 -10.93
N SER A 37 8.69 -7.30 -11.62
CA SER A 37 9.44 -8.38 -12.27
C SER A 37 10.32 -9.19 -11.30
N ILE A 38 10.25 -8.93 -9.98
CA ILE A 38 10.99 -9.70 -8.99
C ILE A 38 10.60 -11.19 -9.07
N ASP A 39 11.59 -12.06 -8.86
CA ASP A 39 11.36 -13.50 -8.75
C ASP A 39 10.48 -13.80 -7.52
N ARG A 40 9.47 -14.65 -7.73
CA ARG A 40 8.54 -15.09 -6.67
C ARG A 40 9.27 -15.89 -5.59
N GLU A 41 10.29 -16.66 -5.95
CA GLU A 41 11.10 -17.40 -4.98
C GLU A 41 11.75 -16.44 -3.99
N LYS A 42 12.31 -15.32 -4.48
CA LYS A 42 12.89 -14.28 -3.61
C LYS A 42 11.85 -13.60 -2.71
N LEU A 43 10.63 -13.40 -3.20
CA LEU A 43 9.51 -12.90 -2.38
C LEU A 43 9.11 -13.89 -1.30
N PHE A 44 9.21 -15.20 -1.57
CA PHE A 44 8.95 -16.24 -0.57
C PHE A 44 10.11 -16.43 0.41
N ASP A 45 11.35 -16.20 -0.02
CA ASP A 45 12.53 -16.30 0.83
C ASP A 45 12.46 -15.35 2.03
N ILE A 46 12.01 -14.10 1.82
CA ILE A 46 11.86 -13.14 2.93
C ILE A 46 10.77 -13.59 3.92
N ILE A 47 9.73 -14.26 3.46
CA ILE A 47 8.72 -14.89 4.34
C ILE A 47 9.38 -16.03 5.13
N SER A 48 10.13 -16.89 4.46
CA SER A 48 10.81 -18.03 5.07
C SER A 48 11.78 -17.59 6.18
N VAL A 49 12.56 -16.53 5.92
CA VAL A 49 13.41 -15.88 6.93
C VAL A 49 12.59 -15.45 8.15
N LEU A 50 11.48 -14.75 7.97
CA LEU A 50 10.65 -14.32 9.12
C LEU A 50 10.16 -15.52 9.94
N LEU A 51 9.77 -16.61 9.28
CA LEU A 51 9.21 -17.78 9.94
C LEU A 51 10.25 -18.65 10.64
N GLU A 52 11.48 -18.67 10.14
CA GLU A 52 12.62 -19.34 10.79
C GLU A 52 12.96 -18.69 12.13
N TYR A 53 13.03 -17.36 12.19
CA TYR A 53 13.43 -16.66 13.42
C TYR A 53 12.28 -16.50 14.43
N LEU A 54 11.03 -16.44 13.97
CA LEU A 54 9.89 -16.17 14.84
C LEU A 54 9.14 -17.43 15.29
N THR A 55 9.32 -18.55 14.58
CA THR A 55 8.71 -19.87 14.86
C THR A 55 7.26 -19.82 15.39
N PRO A 56 6.34 -19.12 14.70
CA PRO A 56 5.00 -18.89 15.24
C PRO A 56 4.21 -20.20 15.36
N ASN A 57 3.70 -20.48 16.56
CA ASN A 57 2.82 -21.63 16.80
C ASN A 57 1.52 -21.56 15.99
N LYS A 58 1.05 -20.33 15.73
CA LYS A 58 -0.12 -20.03 14.89
C LYS A 58 0.12 -18.80 14.04
N ILE A 59 -0.40 -18.81 12.82
CA ILE A 59 -0.34 -17.69 11.87
C ILE A 59 -1.76 -17.41 11.37
N GLY A 60 -2.14 -16.14 11.31
CA GLY A 60 -3.30 -15.69 10.53
C GLY A 60 -2.87 -15.41 9.09
N ALA A 61 -3.64 -15.87 8.10
CA ALA A 61 -3.48 -15.43 6.72
C ALA A 61 -4.84 -15.11 6.12
N ASN A 62 -4.94 -14.08 5.28
CA ASN A 62 -6.22 -13.65 4.70
C ASN A 62 -6.80 -14.69 3.72
N GLN A 63 -5.94 -15.53 3.15
CA GLN A 63 -6.30 -16.69 2.33
C GLN A 63 -6.97 -17.82 3.15
N TYR A 64 -6.89 -17.76 4.48
CA TYR A 64 -7.60 -18.68 5.36
C TYR A 64 -8.96 -18.10 5.77
N LYS A 65 -10.01 -18.94 5.77
CA LYS A 65 -11.38 -18.51 6.08
C LYS A 65 -11.46 -17.73 7.41
N SER A 66 -12.08 -16.55 7.34
CA SER A 66 -12.65 -15.75 8.45
C SER A 66 -11.72 -15.39 9.62
N GLY A 67 -10.56 -14.76 9.40
CA GLY A 67 -9.81 -14.09 10.49
C GLY A 67 -9.32 -15.00 11.63
N HIS A 68 -9.40 -16.31 11.45
CA HIS A 68 -8.92 -17.30 12.41
C HIS A 68 -7.41 -17.48 12.24
N ARG A 69 -6.68 -17.61 13.36
CA ARG A 69 -5.27 -18.00 13.36
C ARG A 69 -5.16 -19.52 13.34
N TYR A 70 -4.49 -20.07 12.34
CA TYR A 70 -4.32 -21.51 12.16
C TYR A 70 -2.94 -21.95 12.63
N ARG A 71 -2.80 -23.23 12.99
CA ARG A 71 -1.48 -23.82 13.27
C ARG A 71 -0.59 -23.66 12.02
N TYR A 72 0.65 -23.22 12.22
CA TYR A 72 1.59 -23.08 11.12
C TYR A 72 1.82 -24.41 10.40
N PHE A 73 1.71 -24.39 9.06
CA PHE A 73 1.98 -25.55 8.21
C PHE A 73 2.67 -25.07 6.92
N PRO A 74 4.00 -25.27 6.78
CA PRO A 74 4.81 -24.67 5.70
C PRO A 74 4.27 -24.94 4.29
N LYS A 75 3.89 -26.19 4.00
CA LYS A 75 3.40 -26.58 2.67
C LYS A 75 2.13 -25.81 2.26
N ARG A 76 1.18 -25.67 3.18
CA ARG A 76 -0.08 -24.95 2.91
C ARG A 76 0.16 -23.45 2.75
N LEU A 77 1.14 -22.90 3.48
CA LEU A 77 1.54 -21.51 3.29
C LEU A 77 2.12 -21.28 1.90
N GLN A 78 3.02 -22.17 1.46
CA GLN A 78 3.60 -22.10 0.13
C GLN A 78 2.54 -22.23 -0.96
N GLU A 79 1.62 -23.19 -0.85
CA GLU A 79 0.49 -23.34 -1.79
C GLU A 79 -0.37 -22.07 -1.88
N ALA A 80 -0.70 -21.46 -0.74
CA ALA A 80 -1.47 -20.21 -0.71
C ALA A 80 -0.71 -19.00 -1.28
N PHE A 81 0.61 -18.97 -1.09
CA PHE A 81 1.46 -17.95 -1.69
C PHE A 81 1.51 -18.10 -3.21
N GLU A 82 1.76 -19.31 -3.71
CA GLU A 82 1.80 -19.59 -5.15
C GLU A 82 0.46 -19.29 -5.82
N GLU A 83 -0.66 -19.66 -5.19
CA GLU A 83 -2.00 -19.32 -5.67
C GLU A 83 -2.17 -17.80 -5.84
N GLU A 84 -1.85 -17.02 -4.81
CA GLU A 84 -1.95 -15.55 -4.84
C GLU A 84 -1.01 -14.91 -5.87
N MET A 85 0.20 -15.45 -6.05
CA MET A 85 1.17 -14.91 -7.00
C MET A 85 0.92 -15.36 -8.44
N SER A 86 0.17 -16.44 -8.66
CA SER A 86 -0.10 -17.03 -9.98
C SER A 86 -1.02 -16.19 -10.86
N GLU A 87 -1.85 -15.33 -10.26
CA GLU A 87 -2.85 -14.55 -11.00
C GLU A 87 -2.22 -13.33 -11.72
N SER A 88 -1.66 -13.56 -12.92
CA SER A 88 -1.14 -12.49 -13.78
C SER A 88 -2.22 -11.44 -14.09
N ASN A 89 -1.88 -10.15 -13.98
CA ASN A 89 -2.73 -8.97 -14.22
C ASN A 89 -3.78 -8.64 -13.15
N LYS A 90 -3.77 -9.29 -11.98
CA LYS A 90 -4.66 -8.96 -10.86
C LYS A 90 -3.94 -8.25 -9.72
N ARG A 91 -4.77 -7.74 -8.81
CA ARG A 91 -4.36 -7.20 -7.52
C ARG A 91 -3.80 -8.34 -6.66
N ILE A 92 -2.59 -8.17 -6.14
CA ILE A 92 -1.97 -9.07 -5.18
C ILE A 92 -2.26 -8.55 -3.77
N ARG A 93 -2.70 -9.42 -2.87
CA ARG A 93 -2.83 -9.14 -1.44
C ARG A 93 -2.57 -10.38 -0.59
N PHE A 94 -1.31 -10.62 -0.29
CA PHE A 94 -0.88 -11.66 0.65
C PHE A 94 -0.64 -11.08 2.04
N VAL A 95 -1.24 -11.64 3.08
CA VAL A 95 -1.07 -11.14 4.47
C VAL A 95 -0.78 -12.29 5.40
N LEU A 96 0.22 -12.10 6.27
CA LEU A 96 0.53 -12.97 7.39
C LEU A 96 0.57 -12.17 8.68
N GLU A 97 -0.03 -12.72 9.73
CA GLU A 97 -0.04 -12.13 11.07
C GLU A 97 0.43 -13.16 12.10
N GLY A 98 1.48 -12.82 12.82
CA GLY A 98 1.99 -13.56 13.97
C GLY A 98 1.74 -12.82 15.28
N ASP A 99 2.37 -13.31 16.35
CA ASP A 99 2.36 -12.61 17.64
C ASP A 99 3.33 -11.42 17.65
N ASP A 100 4.51 -11.62 17.05
CA ASP A 100 5.64 -10.69 17.03
C ASP A 100 5.92 -10.07 15.65
N PHE A 101 5.08 -10.36 14.65
CA PHE A 101 5.19 -9.77 13.33
C PHE A 101 3.86 -9.60 12.61
N ASN A 102 3.82 -8.66 11.68
CA ASN A 102 2.86 -8.62 10.59
C ASN A 102 3.61 -8.51 9.26
N PHE A 103 3.10 -9.16 8.23
CA PHE A 103 3.69 -9.17 6.90
C PHE A 103 2.59 -9.00 5.85
N LEU A 104 2.81 -8.13 4.87
CA LEU A 104 1.88 -7.89 3.78
C LEU A 104 2.66 -7.73 2.47
N ILE A 105 2.28 -8.48 1.46
CA ILE A 105 2.62 -8.21 0.05
C ILE A 105 1.38 -7.64 -0.63
N ARG A 106 1.54 -6.51 -1.30
CA ARG A 106 0.46 -5.82 -2.00
C ARG A 106 0.90 -5.28 -3.34
N LYS A 107 0.07 -5.50 -4.36
CA LYS A 107 0.16 -4.87 -5.68
C LYS A 107 -1.24 -4.52 -6.12
N GLU A 108 -1.50 -3.28 -6.51
CA GLU A 108 -2.72 -2.90 -7.22
C GLU A 108 -2.52 -3.04 -8.75
N ARG A 109 -3.61 -3.05 -9.52
CA ARG A 109 -3.56 -3.33 -10.97
C ARG A 109 -2.57 -2.45 -11.74
N LEU A 110 -2.48 -1.17 -11.38
CA LEU A 110 -1.59 -0.21 -12.03
C LEU A 110 -0.24 -0.06 -11.32
N ASP A 111 -0.04 -0.71 -10.16
CA ASP A 111 1.22 -0.60 -9.44
C ASP A 111 2.35 -1.20 -10.31
N ARG A 112 3.38 -0.40 -10.59
CA ARG A 112 4.63 -0.83 -11.27
C ARG A 112 5.57 -1.60 -10.34
N ASN A 113 5.25 -1.57 -9.04
CA ASN A 113 6.06 -2.13 -7.97
C ASN A 113 5.19 -2.96 -7.03
N ILE A 114 5.78 -4.02 -6.49
CA ILE A 114 5.20 -4.78 -5.39
C ILE A 114 5.63 -4.11 -4.08
N ARG A 115 4.66 -3.88 -3.20
CA ARG A 115 4.90 -3.35 -1.85
C ARG A 115 4.95 -4.49 -0.85
N ILE A 116 5.98 -4.50 -0.03
CA ILE A 116 6.14 -5.40 1.10
C ILE A 116 6.15 -4.55 2.36
N LEU A 117 5.26 -4.84 3.30
CA LEU A 117 5.23 -4.25 4.63
C LEU A 117 5.59 -5.34 5.63
N ILE A 118 6.57 -5.06 6.47
CA ILE A 118 7.00 -5.94 7.57
C ILE A 118 6.96 -5.14 8.86
N SER A 119 6.04 -5.44 9.76
CA SER A 119 5.98 -4.86 11.09
C SER A 119 6.57 -5.85 12.08
N LEU A 120 7.53 -5.43 12.89
CA LEU A 120 8.29 -6.28 13.81
C LEU A 120 8.49 -5.60 15.15
N ARG A 121 8.61 -6.41 16.20
CA ARG A 121 9.17 -5.92 17.46
C ARG A 121 10.63 -5.48 17.31
N LYS A 122 11.02 -4.41 18.01
CA LYS A 122 12.37 -3.82 17.97
C LYS A 122 13.41 -4.64 18.73
N ASP A 123 12.98 -5.51 19.65
CA ASP A 123 13.85 -6.33 20.50
C ASP A 123 14.09 -7.75 19.96
N LEU A 124 13.73 -7.99 18.70
CA LEU A 124 14.08 -9.22 17.98
C LEU A 124 15.58 -9.24 17.61
N SER A 125 16.07 -10.40 17.20
CA SER A 125 17.48 -10.64 16.87
C SER A 125 18.02 -9.66 15.81
N ASP A 126 19.22 -9.12 16.05
CA ASP A 126 19.94 -8.29 15.06
C ASP A 126 20.19 -9.06 13.76
N GLU A 127 20.40 -10.38 13.85
CA GLU A 127 20.59 -11.25 12.69
C GLU A 127 19.36 -11.25 11.76
N LEU A 128 18.14 -11.21 12.31
CA LEU A 128 16.92 -11.09 11.51
C LEU A 128 16.91 -9.77 10.73
N PHE A 129 17.32 -8.67 11.38
CA PHE A 129 17.38 -7.36 10.73
C PHE A 129 18.45 -7.31 9.63
N GLU A 130 19.60 -7.95 9.83
CA GLU A 130 20.64 -8.10 8.80
C GLU A 130 20.14 -8.89 7.58
N LYS A 131 19.33 -9.94 7.78
CA LYS A 131 18.72 -10.69 6.67
C LYS A 131 17.70 -9.83 5.90
N ILE A 132 16.88 -9.06 6.60
CA ILE A 132 15.94 -8.11 5.97
C ILE A 132 16.70 -7.04 5.19
N GLU A 133 17.77 -6.47 5.76
CA GLU A 133 18.60 -5.49 5.06
C GLU A 133 19.28 -6.09 3.83
N THR A 134 19.77 -7.34 3.93
CA THR A 134 20.34 -8.05 2.78
C THR A 134 19.35 -8.19 1.63
N PHE A 135 18.09 -8.53 1.94
CA PHE A 135 17.02 -8.56 0.93
C PHE A 135 16.78 -7.17 0.32
N ILE A 136 16.71 -6.13 1.16
CA ILE A 136 16.53 -4.74 0.72
C ILE A 136 17.65 -4.30 -0.23
N VAL A 137 18.91 -4.54 0.13
CA VAL A 137 20.08 -4.14 -0.65
C VAL A 137 20.16 -4.86 -2.00
N LYS A 138 19.58 -6.06 -2.11
CA LYS A 138 19.57 -6.83 -3.36
C LYS A 138 18.40 -6.48 -4.26
N GLU A 139 17.20 -6.30 -3.70
CA GLU A 139 15.95 -6.34 -4.48
C GLU A 139 15.13 -5.05 -4.41
N ALA A 140 15.34 -4.20 -3.41
CA ALA A 140 14.50 -3.01 -3.23
C ALA A 140 14.87 -1.91 -4.23
N MET A 141 13.85 -1.31 -4.84
CA MET A 141 14.00 0.01 -5.45
C MET A 141 14.07 1.08 -4.37
N PHE A 142 13.13 1.02 -3.42
CA PHE A 142 13.07 1.91 -2.27
C PHE A 142 12.67 1.10 -1.04
N ALA A 143 13.28 1.37 0.10
CA ALA A 143 12.80 0.86 1.38
C ALA A 143 12.92 1.93 2.48
N SER A 144 12.11 1.79 3.52
CA SER A 144 12.17 2.63 4.71
C SER A 144 11.92 1.84 5.98
N GLU A 145 12.61 2.21 7.05
CA GLU A 145 12.40 1.76 8.43
C GLU A 145 11.87 2.94 9.25
N SER A 146 10.78 2.73 9.98
CA SER A 146 10.14 3.73 10.83
C SER A 146 9.65 3.14 12.15
N ASP A 147 9.53 3.99 13.17
CA ASP A 147 8.80 3.62 14.38
C ASP A 147 7.32 3.40 14.03
N TYR A 148 6.71 2.32 14.53
CA TYR A 148 5.31 2.01 14.21
C TYR A 148 4.35 3.15 14.61
N ASN A 149 4.57 3.76 15.78
CA ASN A 149 3.73 4.86 16.25
C ASN A 149 3.97 6.13 15.42
N ASP A 150 5.18 6.34 14.92
CA ASP A 150 5.45 7.45 13.98
C ASP A 150 4.69 7.24 12.67
N GLU A 151 4.83 6.05 12.09
CA GLU A 151 4.16 5.67 10.84
C GLU A 151 2.66 5.88 10.96
N LEU A 152 2.04 5.34 12.02
CA LEU A 152 0.61 5.50 12.27
C LEU A 152 0.22 6.99 12.38
N ARG A 153 0.95 7.79 13.15
CA ARG A 153 0.59 9.21 13.36
C ARG A 153 0.75 10.06 12.11
N GLN A 154 1.75 9.79 11.29
CA GLN A 154 2.06 10.59 10.09
C GLN A 154 1.24 10.16 8.88
N ASN A 155 0.69 8.94 8.87
CA ASN A 155 0.06 8.33 7.69
C ASN A 155 -1.38 7.86 7.91
N SER A 156 -1.87 7.86 9.15
CA SER A 156 -3.26 7.53 9.45
C SER A 156 -4.19 8.60 8.90
N LYS A 157 -5.24 8.15 8.20
CA LYS A 157 -6.37 8.98 7.78
C LYS A 157 -7.52 8.94 8.80
N THR A 158 -7.26 8.39 9.99
CA THR A 158 -8.26 8.22 11.04
C THR A 158 -8.36 9.49 11.87
N ILE A 159 -9.59 9.94 12.10
CA ILE A 159 -9.88 11.06 12.98
C ILE A 159 -10.50 10.52 14.26
N TYR A 160 -10.06 11.05 15.39
CA TYR A 160 -10.52 10.65 16.70
C TYR A 160 -11.50 11.67 17.26
N THR A 161 -12.65 11.19 17.73
CA THR A 161 -13.61 11.98 18.49
C THR A 161 -13.23 11.94 19.97
N LEU A 162 -13.06 13.10 20.57
CA LEU A 162 -12.70 13.28 21.97
C LEU A 162 -13.94 13.28 22.89
N LYS A 163 -13.75 13.05 24.19
CA LYS A 163 -14.77 13.09 25.26
C LYS A 163 -15.59 14.38 25.29
N ASN A 164 -15.00 15.48 24.83
CA ASN A 164 -15.65 16.80 24.75
C ASN A 164 -16.35 17.05 23.39
N GLY A 165 -16.48 16.03 22.55
CA GLY A 165 -17.08 16.11 21.22
C GLY A 165 -16.20 16.75 20.15
N LYS A 166 -14.99 17.20 20.48
CA LYS A 166 -14.03 17.71 19.48
C LYS A 166 -13.45 16.56 18.66
N VAL A 167 -13.10 16.86 17.42
CA VAL A 167 -12.49 15.90 16.49
C VAL A 167 -11.03 16.30 16.27
N THR A 168 -10.10 15.34 16.29
CA THR A 168 -8.66 15.59 16.13
C THR A 168 -7.95 14.44 15.44
N GLU A 169 -6.92 14.76 14.65
CA GLU A 169 -5.99 13.78 14.05
C GLU A 169 -4.93 13.31 15.06
N ASN A 170 -4.81 13.96 16.23
CA ASN A 170 -3.76 13.69 17.22
C ASN A 170 -4.28 13.86 18.66
N PRO A 171 -5.07 12.90 19.20
CA PRO A 171 -5.66 12.99 20.53
C PRO A 171 -4.61 12.84 21.64
N LYS A 172 -4.81 13.50 22.78
CA LYS A 172 -4.06 13.17 23.99
C LYS A 172 -4.61 11.86 24.60
N ARG A 173 -3.72 11.14 25.29
CA ARG A 173 -4.03 9.85 25.93
C ARG A 173 -5.27 9.97 26.84
N GLY A 174 -6.22 9.05 26.68
CA GLY A 174 -7.42 8.94 27.54
C GLY A 174 -8.58 9.87 27.16
N GLU A 175 -8.48 10.63 26.07
CA GLU A 175 -9.52 11.56 25.62
C GLU A 175 -10.43 10.98 24.53
N ILE A 176 -10.13 9.82 23.94
CA ILE A 176 -10.85 9.27 22.78
C ILE A 176 -12.15 8.56 23.20
N ILE A 177 -13.27 8.82 22.50
CA ILE A 177 -14.57 8.13 22.65
C ILE A 177 -15.07 7.46 21.36
N GLY A 178 -14.40 7.69 20.23
CA GLY A 178 -14.74 7.10 18.95
C GLY A 178 -13.75 7.48 17.87
N TYR A 179 -13.82 6.82 16.74
CA TYR A 179 -13.05 7.16 15.54
C TYR A 179 -13.96 7.09 14.32
N SER A 180 -13.69 7.93 13.33
CA SER A 180 -14.26 7.80 11.99
C SER A 180 -13.15 7.65 10.96
N PHE A 181 -13.41 6.80 9.96
CA PHE A 181 -12.64 6.77 8.72
C PHE A 181 -13.26 7.77 7.76
N GLU A 182 -13.34 9.04 8.13
CA GLU A 182 -13.68 10.08 7.15
C GLU A 182 -12.40 10.55 6.47
N PRO A 183 -12.34 10.56 5.13
CA PRO A 183 -11.25 11.20 4.43
C PRO A 183 -11.37 12.70 4.66
N ILE A 184 -10.66 13.24 5.66
CA ILE A 184 -10.43 14.68 5.68
C ILE A 184 -9.66 14.99 4.39
N ALA A 185 -10.09 16.03 3.69
CA ALA A 185 -9.24 16.78 2.77
C ALA A 185 -8.13 17.49 3.56
N SER A 186 -7.35 16.76 4.38
CA SER A 186 -6.19 17.30 5.07
C SER A 186 -5.00 17.21 4.14
N ASP A 187 -4.27 18.32 4.02
CA ASP A 187 -3.01 18.36 3.30
C ASP A 187 -1.98 17.54 4.10
N PHE A 188 -1.88 16.25 3.80
CA PHE A 188 -0.96 15.35 4.48
C PHE A 188 0.51 15.68 4.19
N LYS A 189 0.81 16.53 3.19
CA LYS A 189 2.19 16.95 2.90
C LYS A 189 2.80 17.81 4.01
N LYS A 190 1.96 18.39 4.88
CA LYS A 190 2.40 19.09 6.08
C LYS A 190 3.09 18.16 7.10
N TYR A 191 2.89 16.84 6.99
CA TYR A 191 3.45 15.85 7.89
C TYR A 191 4.83 15.38 7.40
N PRO A 192 5.92 15.62 8.17
CA PRO A 192 7.26 15.26 7.74
C PRO A 192 7.45 13.78 7.41
N GLY A 193 6.77 12.88 8.15
CA GLY A 193 6.82 11.43 7.92
C GLY A 193 5.74 10.89 6.98
N TYR A 194 5.04 11.75 6.23
CA TYR A 194 4.01 11.28 5.30
C TYR A 194 4.60 10.50 4.13
N ARG A 195 4.00 9.34 3.83
CA ARG A 195 4.32 8.45 2.73
C ARG A 195 3.38 8.69 1.56
N PHE A 196 3.96 9.04 0.42
CA PHE A 196 3.26 8.98 -0.85
C PHE A 196 3.15 7.54 -1.34
N LYS A 197 1.95 7.15 -1.77
CA LYS A 197 1.62 5.80 -2.24
C LYS A 197 0.99 5.88 -3.63
N THR A 198 1.80 5.72 -4.66
CA THR A 198 1.41 5.78 -6.07
C THR A 198 2.25 4.81 -6.88
N TYR A 199 1.67 4.11 -7.86
CA TYR A 199 2.37 3.11 -8.69
C TYR A 199 3.21 2.08 -7.88
N GLY A 200 2.74 1.72 -6.69
CA GLY A 200 3.46 0.84 -5.77
C GLY A 200 4.69 1.46 -5.09
N TYR A 201 5.04 2.72 -5.37
CA TYR A 201 6.06 3.44 -4.63
C TYR A 201 5.58 3.79 -3.22
N GLY A 202 6.51 3.78 -2.26
CA GLY A 202 6.26 4.15 -0.87
C GLY A 202 7.17 5.27 -0.36
N ILE A 203 7.29 6.37 -1.11
CA ILE A 203 8.34 7.39 -0.89
C ILE A 203 7.94 8.37 0.22
N GLY A 204 8.91 8.72 1.07
CA GLY A 204 8.76 9.68 2.15
C GLY A 204 10.09 9.92 2.87
N ALA A 205 10.05 10.54 4.06
CA ALA A 205 11.22 10.79 4.88
C ALA A 205 11.09 10.09 6.24
N PHE A 206 11.84 9.01 6.43
CA PHE A 206 11.74 8.12 7.60
C PHE A 206 13.07 8.06 8.36
N TYR A 207 13.06 7.39 9.52
CA TYR A 207 14.26 7.24 10.36
C TYR A 207 15.46 6.71 9.55
N ARG A 208 15.25 5.61 8.81
CA ARG A 208 16.25 5.02 7.92
C ARG A 208 15.61 4.65 6.59
N MET A 209 16.34 4.83 5.50
CA MET A 209 15.87 4.62 4.14
C MET A 209 16.98 4.00 3.29
N TRP A 210 16.58 3.19 2.31
CA TRP A 210 17.45 2.59 1.31
C TRP A 210 16.94 2.94 -0.08
N PHE A 211 17.86 3.37 -0.93
CA PHE A 211 17.61 3.76 -2.32
C PHE A 211 18.44 2.84 -3.21
N GLY A 212 17.79 1.83 -3.79
CA GLY A 212 18.41 0.96 -4.77
C GLY A 212 18.46 1.60 -6.14
N GLN A 213 19.04 0.90 -7.11
CA GLN A 213 19.29 1.44 -8.45
C GLN A 213 18.01 1.99 -9.11
N GLY A 214 16.88 1.29 -8.94
CA GLY A 214 15.60 1.72 -9.48
C GLY A 214 15.06 3.03 -8.88
N ALA A 215 15.46 3.41 -7.66
CA ALA A 215 15.07 4.72 -7.12
C ALA A 215 15.71 5.89 -7.88
N TYR A 216 16.88 5.69 -8.50
CA TYR A 216 17.56 6.75 -9.25
C TYR A 216 16.91 7.06 -10.59
N GLU A 217 15.93 6.25 -11.02
CA GLU A 217 15.08 6.55 -12.19
C GLU A 217 14.16 7.77 -11.91
N ILE A 218 13.90 8.06 -10.63
CA ILE A 218 12.98 9.12 -10.19
C ILE A 218 13.61 10.14 -9.23
N LEU A 219 14.70 9.79 -8.55
CA LEU A 219 15.39 10.65 -7.57
C LEU A 219 16.80 11.01 -8.03
N ASP A 220 17.23 12.24 -7.73
CA ASP A 220 18.60 12.67 -7.98
C ASP A 220 19.57 11.95 -7.04
N LYS A 221 20.40 11.09 -7.63
CA LYS A 221 21.41 10.28 -6.93
C LYS A 221 22.46 11.14 -6.22
N ASN A 222 22.88 12.26 -6.79
CA ASN A 222 23.88 13.15 -6.20
C ASN A 222 23.29 13.94 -5.04
N ALA A 223 22.05 14.41 -5.17
CA ALA A 223 21.32 15.05 -4.08
C ALA A 223 21.13 14.09 -2.88
N LEU A 224 20.80 12.82 -3.16
CA LEU A 224 20.71 11.77 -2.14
C LEU A 224 22.03 11.57 -1.39
N ARG A 225 23.13 11.38 -2.12
CA ARG A 225 24.45 11.07 -1.53
C ARG A 225 25.13 12.24 -0.83
N SER A 226 24.75 13.47 -1.19
CA SER A 226 25.27 14.69 -0.57
C SER A 226 24.44 15.17 0.62
N PHE A 227 23.27 14.57 0.89
CA PHE A 227 22.41 14.99 1.98
C PHE A 227 23.10 14.80 3.34
N SER A 228 23.17 15.89 4.12
CA SER A 228 23.74 15.88 5.47
C SER A 228 22.74 15.32 6.47
N CYS A 229 23.10 14.21 7.13
CA CYS A 229 22.28 13.51 8.12
C CYS A 229 23.16 12.76 9.14
N HIS A 230 22.55 11.91 9.97
CA HIS A 230 23.30 11.12 10.94
C HIS A 230 24.23 10.10 10.27
N GLU A 231 23.75 9.40 9.25
CA GLU A 231 24.54 8.47 8.44
C GLU A 231 24.06 8.52 6.98
N ASN A 232 24.99 8.58 6.04
CA ASN A 232 24.75 8.47 4.60
C ASN A 232 25.87 7.61 4.01
N VAL A 233 25.57 6.37 3.66
CA VAL A 233 26.56 5.39 3.19
C VAL A 233 26.09 4.75 1.89
N VAL A 234 27.06 4.43 1.03
CA VAL A 234 26.84 3.61 -0.16
C VAL A 234 27.20 2.17 0.20
N LEU A 235 26.24 1.27 0.03
CA LEU A 235 26.36 -0.16 0.25
C LEU A 235 26.62 -0.88 -1.08
N ASP A 236 26.65 -2.21 -1.03
CA ASP A 236 26.70 -3.07 -2.21
C ASP A 236 25.55 -2.77 -3.18
N ASN A 237 25.74 -3.15 -4.45
CA ASN A 237 24.78 -2.90 -5.54
C ASN A 237 24.44 -1.41 -5.77
N ASP A 238 25.33 -0.50 -5.35
CA ASP A 238 25.16 0.95 -5.53
C ASP A 238 23.95 1.52 -4.75
N VAL A 239 23.52 0.81 -3.71
CA VAL A 239 22.42 1.21 -2.82
C VAL A 239 22.88 2.32 -1.88
N THR A 240 22.14 3.42 -1.80
CA THR A 240 22.40 4.47 -0.80
C THR A 240 21.53 4.23 0.43
N ARG A 241 22.13 4.06 1.61
CA ARG A 241 21.43 4.00 2.90
C ARG A 241 21.59 5.32 3.64
N ILE A 242 20.47 5.89 4.05
CA ILE A 242 20.40 7.14 4.80
C ILE A 242 19.71 6.88 6.12
N THR A 243 20.38 7.20 7.23
CA THR A 243 19.77 7.32 8.56
C THR A 243 19.69 8.80 8.94
N LEU A 244 18.48 9.33 9.12
CA LEU A 244 18.28 10.77 9.33
C LEU A 244 18.77 11.25 10.71
N TYR A 245 18.54 10.44 11.75
CA TYR A 245 18.86 10.76 13.14
C TYR A 245 19.20 9.49 13.94
N LYS A 246 19.84 9.63 15.11
CA LYS A 246 20.50 8.52 15.82
C LYS A 246 19.58 7.39 16.29
N ASN A 247 18.43 7.71 16.89
CA ASN A 247 17.54 6.69 17.48
C ASN A 247 16.17 6.74 16.83
N ILE A 248 15.64 5.60 16.42
CA ILE A 248 14.31 5.49 15.79
C ILE A 248 13.19 6.08 16.64
N SER A 249 13.26 5.93 17.98
CA SER A 249 12.28 6.45 18.95
C SER A 249 12.32 7.97 19.14
N ASP A 250 13.34 8.65 18.62
CA ASP A 250 13.49 10.11 18.74
C ASP A 250 12.71 10.88 17.67
N TYR A 251 11.85 10.22 16.90
CA TYR A 251 11.13 10.79 15.76
C TYR A 251 10.32 12.06 16.10
N ASN A 252 9.80 12.20 17.32
CA ASN A 252 9.03 13.38 17.75
C ASN A 252 9.90 14.58 18.15
N LYS A 253 11.23 14.47 18.21
CA LYS A 253 12.09 15.62 18.49
C LYS A 253 11.97 16.63 17.36
N LYS A 254 11.80 17.91 17.71
CA LYS A 254 11.65 19.01 16.73
C LYS A 254 12.77 19.03 15.68
N ALA A 255 14.01 18.81 16.11
CA ALA A 255 15.16 18.73 15.20
C ALA A 255 15.02 17.59 14.17
N ASN A 256 14.49 16.43 14.58
CA ASN A 256 14.33 15.27 13.69
C ASN A 256 13.17 15.46 12.71
N ARG A 257 12.07 16.10 13.14
CA ARG A 257 10.98 16.52 12.23
C ARG A 257 11.45 17.54 11.19
N ASN A 258 12.24 18.52 11.62
CA ASN A 258 12.86 19.47 10.70
C ASN A 258 13.78 18.74 9.70
N LYS A 259 14.54 17.75 10.17
CA LYS A 259 15.42 16.94 9.31
C LYS A 259 14.66 16.14 8.25
N GLN A 260 13.52 15.55 8.62
CA GLN A 260 12.61 14.91 7.67
C GLN A 260 12.12 15.91 6.61
N MET A 261 11.71 17.12 7.01
CA MET A 261 11.27 18.15 6.05
C MET A 261 12.41 18.66 5.16
N GLU A 262 13.61 18.85 5.71
CA GLU A 262 14.81 19.20 4.93
C GLU A 262 15.10 18.15 3.87
N PHE A 263 15.01 16.86 4.24
CA PHE A 263 15.21 15.75 3.32
C PHE A 263 14.20 15.77 2.17
N ARG A 264 12.89 15.93 2.49
CA ARG A 264 11.84 16.02 1.47
C ARG A 264 12.09 17.14 0.47
N LYS A 265 12.46 18.32 0.98
CA LYS A 265 12.73 19.50 0.15
C LYS A 265 13.98 19.31 -0.71
N ALA A 266 15.06 18.81 -0.12
CA ALA A 266 16.32 18.60 -0.82
C ALA A 266 16.18 17.66 -2.03
N LEU A 267 15.26 16.70 -1.95
CA LEU A 267 15.02 15.71 -3.01
C LEU A 267 13.76 15.96 -3.83
N SER A 268 13.06 17.08 -3.59
CA SER A 268 11.78 17.41 -4.26
C SER A 268 10.76 16.26 -4.21
N ILE A 269 10.66 15.59 -3.04
CA ILE A 269 9.82 14.39 -2.88
C ILE A 269 8.34 14.71 -3.16
N ASP A 270 7.86 15.88 -2.74
CA ASP A 270 6.47 16.28 -2.90
C ASP A 270 6.14 16.52 -4.38
N GLU A 271 7.04 17.16 -5.12
CA GLU A 271 6.90 17.43 -6.55
C GLU A 271 6.94 16.15 -7.39
N ILE A 272 7.84 15.22 -7.04
CA ILE A 272 7.94 13.90 -7.69
C ILE A 272 6.66 13.10 -7.43
N ALA A 273 6.17 13.09 -6.18
CA ALA A 273 4.95 12.40 -5.83
C ALA A 273 3.73 12.97 -6.57
N ASP A 274 3.62 14.29 -6.69
CA ASP A 274 2.57 14.93 -7.46
C ASP A 274 2.62 14.59 -8.95
N LYS A 275 3.83 14.54 -9.52
CA LYS A 275 4.03 14.12 -10.91
C LYS A 275 3.55 12.68 -11.12
N LEU A 276 4.04 11.75 -10.30
CA LEU A 276 3.65 10.35 -10.37
C LEU A 276 2.14 10.17 -10.17
N LYS A 277 1.54 10.93 -9.24
CA LYS A 277 0.10 10.83 -8.98
C LYS A 277 -0.74 11.31 -10.16
N ARG A 278 -0.35 12.40 -10.82
CA ARG A 278 -1.01 12.87 -12.04
C ARG A 278 -0.92 11.83 -13.16
N GLU A 279 0.27 11.24 -13.36
CA GLU A 279 0.46 10.18 -14.36
C GLU A 279 -0.45 8.96 -14.07
N GLU A 280 -0.53 8.53 -12.81
CA GLU A 280 -1.42 7.45 -12.36
C GLU A 280 -2.89 7.78 -12.61
N ASP A 281 -3.33 9.01 -12.28
CA ASP A 281 -4.71 9.44 -12.49
C ASP A 281 -5.06 9.54 -13.99
N GLU A 282 -4.13 9.97 -14.84
CA GLU A 282 -4.29 9.96 -16.29
C GLU A 282 -4.38 8.53 -16.85
N GLU A 283 -3.54 7.62 -16.37
CA GLU A 283 -3.58 6.22 -16.76
C GLU A 283 -4.86 5.53 -16.31
N ILE A 284 -5.36 5.83 -15.10
CA ILE A 284 -6.68 5.38 -14.65
C ILE A 284 -7.76 5.87 -15.61
N LYS A 285 -7.72 7.15 -16.02
CA LYS A 285 -8.72 7.70 -16.95
C LYS A 285 -8.64 7.04 -18.33
N ARG A 286 -7.43 6.77 -18.86
CA ARG A 286 -7.25 6.03 -20.11
C ARG A 286 -7.79 4.60 -20.00
N ASN A 287 -7.49 3.89 -18.90
CA ASN A 287 -7.96 2.53 -18.66
C ASN A 287 -9.45 2.45 -18.27
N ALA A 288 -10.04 3.54 -17.80
CA ALA A 288 -11.48 3.70 -17.59
C ALA A 288 -12.24 3.98 -18.90
N ASN A 289 -11.54 3.98 -20.04
CA ASN A 289 -12.09 4.14 -21.37
C ASN A 289 -12.23 2.77 -22.03
N PRO A 290 -13.34 2.05 -21.77
CA PRO A 290 -13.40 0.65 -22.13
C PRO A 290 -13.49 0.49 -23.65
N GLU A 291 -12.81 -0.53 -24.15
CA GLU A 291 -12.97 -1.00 -25.52
C GLU A 291 -14.38 -1.58 -25.76
N ILE A 292 -15.04 -2.04 -24.68
CA ILE A 292 -16.40 -2.59 -24.68
C ILE A 292 -17.21 -1.98 -23.55
N ASN A 293 -18.31 -1.30 -23.88
CA ASN A 293 -19.26 -0.77 -22.91
C ASN A 293 -20.58 -1.57 -22.96
N ILE A 294 -21.08 -2.04 -21.82
CA ILE A 294 -22.31 -2.82 -21.74
C ILE A 294 -23.35 -2.04 -20.95
N LYS A 295 -24.54 -1.84 -21.52
CA LYS A 295 -25.70 -1.23 -20.87
C LYS A 295 -26.83 -2.25 -20.78
N GLU A 296 -27.54 -2.30 -19.66
CA GLU A 296 -28.76 -3.10 -19.49
C GLU A 296 -29.98 -2.17 -19.53
N GLY A 297 -31.07 -2.63 -20.16
CA GLY A 297 -32.29 -1.84 -20.33
C GLY A 297 -33.13 -2.36 -21.49
N ASN A 298 -34.30 -1.76 -21.73
CA ASN A 298 -35.12 -2.11 -22.90
C ASN A 298 -34.69 -1.24 -24.07
N PHE A 299 -34.14 -1.86 -25.11
CA PHE A 299 -33.65 -1.18 -26.32
C PHE A 299 -34.64 -1.32 -27.48
N GLU A 300 -34.47 -0.48 -28.49
CA GLU A 300 -35.46 -0.25 -29.56
C GLU A 300 -35.81 -1.53 -30.34
N HIS A 301 -34.85 -2.43 -30.51
CA HIS A 301 -35.01 -3.65 -31.31
C HIS A 301 -35.39 -4.88 -30.47
N GLY A 302 -35.80 -4.67 -29.21
CA GLY A 302 -36.20 -5.73 -28.29
C GLY A 302 -35.05 -6.35 -27.51
N GLY A 303 -33.85 -5.77 -27.57
CA GLY A 303 -32.73 -6.18 -26.72
C GLY A 303 -32.92 -5.77 -25.26
N VAL A 304 -32.37 -6.57 -24.35
CA VAL A 304 -32.25 -6.26 -22.91
C VAL A 304 -30.82 -5.83 -22.52
N ARG A 305 -29.86 -6.00 -23.43
CA ARG A 305 -28.46 -5.55 -23.29
C ARG A 305 -27.97 -4.89 -24.58
N LEU A 306 -27.28 -3.76 -24.46
CA LEU A 306 -26.57 -3.09 -25.53
C LEU A 306 -25.06 -3.16 -25.28
N ILE A 307 -24.34 -3.78 -26.21
CA ILE A 307 -22.88 -3.87 -26.21
C ILE A 307 -22.35 -2.86 -27.23
N GLN A 308 -21.52 -1.92 -26.79
CA GLN A 308 -20.83 -0.97 -27.66
C GLN A 308 -19.36 -1.36 -27.70
N THR A 309 -18.87 -1.78 -28.85
CA THR A 309 -17.46 -2.14 -29.10
C THR A 309 -16.82 -1.00 -29.87
N TYR A 310 -15.77 -0.39 -29.31
CA TYR A 310 -15.08 0.73 -29.93
C TYR A 310 -13.96 0.23 -30.83
N LEU A 311 -13.90 0.72 -32.07
CA LEU A 311 -13.01 0.23 -33.10
C LEU A 311 -12.17 1.37 -33.70
N LYS A 312 -10.93 1.08 -34.06
CA LYS A 312 -10.05 1.95 -34.86
C LYS A 312 -9.48 1.12 -35.99
N ASP A 313 -9.63 1.60 -37.22
CA ASP A 313 -9.21 0.86 -38.43
C ASP A 313 -9.81 -0.58 -38.49
N GLY A 314 -10.99 -0.77 -37.87
CA GLY A 314 -11.68 -2.07 -37.77
C GLY A 314 -11.18 -3.00 -36.66
N GLU A 315 -10.18 -2.60 -35.88
CA GLU A 315 -9.66 -3.36 -34.73
C GLU A 315 -10.15 -2.79 -33.40
N LEU A 316 -10.21 -3.63 -32.37
CA LEU A 316 -10.62 -3.24 -31.03
C LEU A 316 -9.70 -2.12 -30.49
N ALA A 317 -10.31 -1.00 -30.09
CA ALA A 317 -9.58 0.17 -29.62
C ALA A 317 -10.27 0.84 -28.44
N HIS A 318 -9.50 1.60 -27.66
CA HIS A 318 -10.08 2.46 -26.64
C HIS A 318 -11.04 3.47 -27.29
N ARG A 319 -12.17 3.75 -26.63
CA ARG A 319 -13.18 4.72 -27.10
C ARG A 319 -12.63 6.11 -27.50
N SER A 320 -11.51 6.56 -26.93
CA SER A 320 -10.88 7.85 -27.26
C SER A 320 -10.08 7.83 -28.55
N GLU A 321 -9.72 6.64 -29.02
CA GLU A 321 -8.91 6.42 -30.21
C GLU A 321 -9.72 5.83 -31.36
N ALA A 322 -10.94 5.38 -31.05
CA ALA A 322 -11.86 4.78 -31.98
C ALA A 322 -12.37 5.78 -33.02
N ASP A 323 -12.38 5.35 -34.28
CA ASP A 323 -13.04 6.03 -35.40
C ASP A 323 -14.49 5.55 -35.60
N SER A 324 -14.85 4.44 -34.94
CA SER A 324 -16.16 3.84 -35.08
C SER A 324 -16.58 3.07 -33.83
N VAL A 325 -17.89 2.84 -33.69
CA VAL A 325 -18.49 2.04 -32.64
C VAL A 325 -19.45 1.02 -33.24
N GLU A 326 -19.24 -0.25 -32.91
CA GLU A 326 -20.18 -1.32 -33.20
C GLU A 326 -21.14 -1.49 -32.03
N GLU A 327 -22.43 -1.30 -32.27
CA GLU A 327 -23.50 -1.48 -31.31
C GLU A 327 -24.26 -2.78 -31.58
N ARG A 328 -24.30 -3.67 -30.59
CA ARG A 328 -25.03 -4.94 -30.62
C ARG A 328 -26.10 -4.96 -29.54
N GLU A 329 -27.35 -5.24 -29.90
CA GLU A 329 -28.41 -5.53 -28.94
C GLU A 329 -28.59 -7.04 -28.78
N LEU A 330 -28.65 -7.51 -27.53
CA LEU A 330 -28.90 -8.91 -27.19
C LEU A 330 -30.24 -9.05 -26.43
N ASP A 331 -31.03 -10.07 -26.76
CA ASP A 331 -32.24 -10.44 -26.03
C ASP A 331 -31.93 -11.13 -24.67
N GLU A 332 -32.98 -11.50 -23.94
CA GLU A 332 -32.89 -12.18 -22.64
C GLU A 332 -32.14 -13.53 -22.66
N ASN A 333 -32.06 -14.16 -23.83
CA ASN A 333 -31.34 -15.42 -24.04
C ASN A 333 -29.90 -15.18 -24.54
N GLY A 334 -29.48 -13.93 -24.68
CA GLY A 334 -28.17 -13.56 -25.21
C GLY A 334 -28.08 -13.67 -26.74
N LYS A 335 -29.20 -13.77 -27.45
CA LYS A 335 -29.22 -13.80 -28.91
C LYS A 335 -29.17 -12.38 -29.45
N GLU A 336 -28.33 -12.16 -30.46
CA GLU A 336 -28.26 -10.88 -31.16
C GLU A 336 -29.57 -10.61 -31.91
N VAL A 337 -30.16 -9.44 -31.65
CA VAL A 337 -31.38 -8.97 -32.30
C VAL A 337 -31.12 -7.75 -33.18
N PHE A 338 -30.00 -7.07 -33.00
CA PHE A 338 -29.59 -5.94 -33.82
C PHE A 338 -28.06 -5.74 -33.76
N ILE A 339 -27.48 -5.32 -34.88
CA ILE A 339 -26.09 -4.90 -35.00
C ILE A 339 -25.96 -3.72 -35.96
N ILE A 340 -25.17 -2.72 -35.58
CA ILE A 340 -24.82 -1.59 -36.45
C ILE A 340 -23.42 -1.10 -36.15
N ILE A 341 -22.71 -0.62 -37.16
CA ILE A 341 -21.45 0.11 -37.01
C ILE A 341 -21.71 1.59 -37.34
N LYS A 342 -21.30 2.48 -36.43
CA LYS A 342 -21.44 3.94 -36.57
C LYS A 342 -20.05 4.56 -36.56
N GLU A 343 -19.76 5.47 -37.49
CA GLU A 343 -18.58 6.33 -37.41
C GLU A 343 -18.74 7.33 -36.25
N LEU A 344 -17.64 7.64 -35.54
CA LEU A 344 -17.61 8.48 -34.33
C LEU A 344 -17.22 9.93 -34.59
#